data_AF-A0AAD0EVG9-F1
#
_entry.id   AF-A0AAD0EVG9-F1
#
_cell.length_a   1.000
_cell.length_b   1.000
_cell.length_c   1.000
_cell.angle_alpha   90.00
_cell.angle_beta   90.00
_cell.angle_gamma   90.00
#
_symmetry.space_group_name_H-M   'P 1'
#
loop_
_entity.id
_entity.type
_entity.pdbx_description
1 polymer ?
#
loop_
_entity_poly.entity_id
_entity_poly.type
_entity_poly.pdbx_seq_one_letter_code
_entity_poly.pdbx_strand_id
1 'polypeptide(L)'
;MKTLLKLELKKTRLWPCIFAGLAVVAAALALGGMFLAIGHTGGRSDPRLSSLVFVLQMAMVILLVGFSLVAAALCNLVFIEPYTGRNLALTLSCPVSRGRILLAKLVFVGLFTALSYSAGAVITLTVMLLVDRLVGSLGTGSPGGLLGQVLLMLATSLTGLVGLVGIALCLGFWKRSLPIMFGVLLLLDAVVGNLLSLSPLLSALVLLIIFLASLPAWWLLHRTLMKIELP
;
A
#
# COMPACT_ATOMS: atom_id res chain seq x y z
N MET A 1 2.13 -4.29 -25.08
CA MET A 1 2.07 -4.30 -23.60
C MET A 1 2.19 -5.69 -22.99
N LYS A 2 1.32 -6.66 -23.36
CA LYS A 2 1.31 -8.02 -22.76
C LYS A 2 2.66 -8.74 -22.77
N THR A 3 3.41 -8.63 -23.88
CA THR A 3 4.75 -9.27 -24.03
C THR A 3 5.82 -8.64 -23.13
N LEU A 4 5.77 -7.33 -22.93
CA LEU A 4 6.71 -6.60 -22.06
C LEU A 4 6.44 -6.90 -20.58
N LEU A 5 5.16 -6.95 -20.20
CA LEU A 5 4.76 -7.26 -18.83
C LEU A 5 5.13 -8.70 -18.44
N LYS A 6 5.04 -9.65 -19.38
CA LYS A 6 5.50 -11.04 -19.18
C LYS A 6 7.02 -11.15 -18.98
N LEU A 7 7.80 -10.28 -19.62
CA LEU A 7 9.26 -10.24 -19.46
C LEU A 7 9.67 -9.63 -18.13
N GLU A 8 9.00 -8.56 -17.68
CA GLU A 8 9.20 -7.99 -16.34
C GLU A 8 8.83 -9.00 -15.24
N LEU A 9 7.68 -9.68 -15.38
CA LEU A 9 7.24 -10.74 -14.45
C LEU A 9 8.26 -11.89 -14.32
N LYS A 10 8.93 -12.26 -15.42
CA LYS A 10 9.94 -13.35 -15.43
C LYS A 10 11.29 -12.90 -14.86
N LYS A 11 11.59 -11.60 -14.92
CA LYS A 11 12.83 -11.00 -14.43
C LYS A 11 12.77 -10.68 -12.94
N THR A 12 11.61 -10.25 -12.44
CA THR A 12 11.41 -9.96 -11.02
C THR A 12 11.20 -11.25 -10.24
N ARG A 13 12.04 -11.52 -9.23
CA ARG A 13 11.76 -12.58 -8.25
C ARG A 13 10.61 -12.11 -7.37
N LEU A 14 9.38 -12.47 -7.73
CA LEU A 14 8.16 -12.08 -6.99
C LEU A 14 7.96 -12.88 -5.70
N TRP A 15 8.62 -14.02 -5.58
CA TRP A 15 8.52 -14.93 -4.44
C TRP A 15 8.76 -14.24 -3.07
N PRO A 16 9.84 -13.48 -2.86
CA PRO A 16 10.04 -12.71 -1.63
C PRO A 16 8.91 -11.72 -1.33
N CYS A 17 8.34 -11.06 -2.34
CA CYS A 17 7.25 -10.10 -2.16
C CYS A 17 5.93 -10.79 -1.79
N ILE A 18 5.69 -11.99 -2.32
CA ILE A 18 4.52 -12.82 -1.96
C ILE A 18 4.64 -13.28 -0.50
N PHE A 19 5.81 -13.80 -0.10
CA PHE A 19 6.06 -14.18 1.30
C PHE A 19 5.95 -12.98 2.25
N ALA A 20 6.49 -11.82 1.88
CA ALA A 20 6.35 -10.60 2.66
C ALA A 20 4.88 -10.16 2.78
N GLY A 21 4.10 -10.22 1.69
CA GLY A 21 2.68 -9.93 1.70
C GLY A 21 1.89 -10.89 2.61
N LEU A 22 2.22 -12.18 2.59
CA LEU A 22 1.60 -13.17 3.49
C LEU A 22 1.93 -12.88 4.96
N ALA A 23 3.19 -12.51 5.26
CA ALA A 23 3.60 -12.10 6.61
C ALA A 23 2.85 -10.84 7.08
N VAL A 24 2.63 -9.87 6.19
CA VAL A 24 1.83 -8.66 6.49
C VAL A 24 0.39 -9.02 6.83
N VAL A 25 -0.25 -9.91 6.06
CA VAL A 25 -1.62 -10.37 6.34
C VAL A 25 -1.68 -11.11 7.69
N ALA A 26 -0.72 -11.99 7.97
CA ALA A 26 -0.65 -12.69 9.25
C ALA A 26 -0.47 -11.72 10.43
N ALA A 27 0.39 -10.70 10.29
CA ALA A 27 0.58 -9.67 11.31
C ALA A 27 -0.68 -8.82 11.52
N ALA A 28 -1.37 -8.44 10.44
CA ALA A 28 -2.64 -7.71 10.52
C ALA A 28 -3.74 -8.53 11.20
N LEU A 29 -3.80 -9.84 10.94
CA LEU A 29 -4.72 -10.75 11.63
C LEU A 29 -4.40 -10.89 13.12
N ALA A 30 -3.13 -11.08 13.47
CA ALA A 30 -2.71 -11.21 14.86
C ALA A 30 -3.02 -9.93 15.67
N LEU A 31 -2.64 -8.76 15.15
CA LEU A 31 -2.89 -7.47 15.80
C LEU A 31 -4.38 -7.11 15.81
N GLY A 32 -5.10 -7.33 14.71
CA GLY A 32 -6.55 -7.14 14.64
C GLY A 32 -7.30 -8.02 15.63
N GLY A 33 -6.89 -9.28 15.77
CA GLY A 33 -7.45 -10.22 16.73
C GLY A 33 -7.19 -9.80 18.17
N MET A 34 -6.00 -9.27 18.45
CA MET A 34 -5.68 -8.68 19.77
C MET A 34 -6.60 -7.49 20.09
N PHE A 35 -6.84 -6.58 19.14
CA PHE A 35 -7.78 -5.48 19.34
C PHE A 35 -9.21 -5.96 19.59
N LEU A 36 -9.65 -6.97 18.86
CA LEU A 36 -10.97 -7.56 19.02
C LEU A 36 -11.14 -8.25 20.39
N ALA A 37 -10.09 -8.93 20.87
CA ALA A 37 -10.06 -9.56 22.18
C ALA A 37 -10.12 -8.54 23.32
N ILE A 38 -9.42 -7.40 23.19
CA ILE A 38 -9.49 -6.29 24.16
C ILE A 38 -10.90 -5.70 24.19
N GLY A 39 -11.53 -5.52 23.03
CA GLY A 39 -12.90 -4.99 22.94
C GLY A 39 -13.94 -5.85 23.68
N HIS A 40 -13.76 -7.18 23.71
CA HIS A 40 -14.67 -8.11 24.38
C HIS A 40 -14.40 -8.30 25.87
N THR A 41 -13.14 -8.30 26.28
CA THR A 41 -12.73 -8.61 27.67
C THR A 41 -12.58 -7.36 28.55
N GLY A 42 -12.43 -6.18 27.93
CA GLY A 42 -12.13 -4.93 28.62
C GLY A 42 -13.35 -4.22 29.19
N GLY A 43 -13.81 -4.61 30.40
CA GLY A 43 -14.86 -3.90 31.16
C GLY A 43 -14.51 -2.46 31.60
N ARG A 44 -13.36 -1.91 31.18
CA ARG A 44 -12.84 -0.55 31.51
C ARG A 44 -11.90 0.05 30.46
N SER A 45 -11.74 -0.60 29.29
CA SER A 45 -10.82 -0.15 28.24
C SER A 45 -11.45 0.95 27.38
N ASP A 46 -10.61 1.73 26.68
CA ASP A 46 -11.01 2.88 25.88
C ASP A 46 -12.31 2.63 25.08
N PRO A 47 -13.30 3.55 25.13
CA PRO A 47 -14.61 3.36 24.50
C PRO A 47 -14.55 3.29 22.97
N ARG A 48 -13.37 3.48 22.37
CA ARG A 48 -13.13 3.32 20.93
C ARG A 48 -12.90 1.86 20.56
N LEU A 49 -12.27 1.08 21.43
CA LEU A 49 -11.95 -0.34 21.19
C LEU A 49 -13.18 -1.24 21.27
N SER A 50 -14.27 -0.76 21.88
CA SER A 50 -15.57 -1.44 21.84
C SER A 50 -16.29 -1.24 20.50
N SER A 51 -15.79 -0.38 19.59
CA SER A 51 -16.36 -0.20 18.26
C SER A 51 -15.70 -1.12 17.23
N LEU A 52 -16.50 -2.02 16.64
CA LEU A 52 -16.07 -2.89 15.56
C LEU A 52 -15.48 -2.11 14.37
N VAL A 53 -16.05 -0.94 14.06
CA VAL A 53 -15.59 -0.08 12.96
C VAL A 53 -14.17 0.42 13.21
N PHE A 54 -13.84 0.76 14.46
CA PHE A 54 -12.51 1.22 14.83
C PHE A 54 -11.49 0.08 14.76
N VAL A 55 -11.85 -1.12 15.22
CA VAL A 55 -10.99 -2.31 15.14
C VAL A 55 -10.68 -2.67 13.68
N LEU A 56 -11.69 -2.67 12.81
CA LEU A 56 -11.53 -2.92 11.37
C LEU A 56 -10.66 -1.84 10.71
N GLN A 57 -10.84 -0.57 11.10
CA GLN A 57 -10.04 0.54 10.62
C GLN A 57 -8.56 0.38 11.00
N MET A 58 -8.26 -0.04 12.23
CA MET A 58 -6.88 -0.31 12.66
C MET A 58 -6.24 -1.47 11.91
N ALA A 59 -6.98 -2.55 11.67
CA ALA A 59 -6.49 -3.66 10.84
C ALA A 59 -6.15 -3.18 9.41
N MET A 60 -6.96 -2.27 8.85
CA MET A 60 -6.69 -1.65 7.54
C MET A 60 -5.45 -0.76 7.53
N VAL A 61 -5.19 -0.01 8.61
CA VAL A 61 -3.95 0.77 8.74
C VAL A 61 -2.73 -0.14 8.70
N ILE A 62 -2.75 -1.25 9.44
CA ILE A 62 -1.63 -2.19 9.47
C ILE A 62 -1.37 -2.79 8.08
N LEU A 63 -2.44 -3.15 7.37
CA LEU A 63 -2.33 -3.60 5.98
C LEU A 63 -1.76 -2.51 5.06
N LEU A 64 -2.22 -1.27 5.19
CA LEU A 64 -1.76 -0.14 4.38
C LEU A 64 -0.24 0.05 4.54
N VAL A 65 0.25 0.10 5.78
CA VAL A 65 1.67 0.26 6.11
C VAL A 65 2.50 -0.96 5.67
N GLY A 66 1.98 -2.17 5.87
CA GLY A 66 2.70 -3.37 5.46
C GLY A 66 2.84 -3.47 3.93
N PHE A 67 1.75 -3.23 3.21
CA PHE A 67 1.76 -3.28 1.74
C PHE A 67 2.45 -2.08 1.10
N SER A 68 2.49 -0.90 1.73
CA SER A 68 3.29 0.24 1.25
C SER A 68 4.77 -0.11 1.24
N LEU A 69 5.27 -0.79 2.28
CA LEU A 69 6.65 -1.26 2.38
C LEU A 69 6.99 -2.33 1.33
N VAL A 70 6.07 -3.29 1.12
CA VAL A 70 6.22 -4.29 0.04
C VAL A 70 6.24 -3.62 -1.33
N ALA A 71 5.40 -2.61 -1.56
CA ALA A 71 5.39 -1.82 -2.77
C ALA A 71 6.71 -1.06 -2.97
N ALA A 72 7.27 -0.47 -1.90
CA ALA A 72 8.55 0.21 -1.95
C ALA A 72 9.70 -0.73 -2.30
N ALA A 73 9.70 -1.95 -1.75
CA ALA A 73 10.66 -2.99 -2.10
C ALA A 73 10.53 -3.41 -3.59
N LEU A 74 9.31 -3.55 -4.12
CA LEU A 74 9.07 -3.82 -5.54
C LEU A 74 9.55 -2.67 -6.42
N CYS A 75 9.25 -1.44 -6.04
CA CYS A 75 9.71 -0.23 -6.71
C CYS A 75 11.23 -0.17 -6.78
N ASN A 76 11.94 -0.55 -5.73
CA ASN A 76 13.41 -0.66 -5.75
C ASN A 76 13.89 -1.61 -6.85
N LEU A 77 13.40 -2.85 -6.84
CA LEU A 77 13.79 -3.90 -7.79
C LEU A 77 13.50 -3.50 -9.25
N VAL A 78 12.45 -2.71 -9.48
CA VAL A 78 11.97 -2.35 -10.83
C VAL A 78 12.56 -1.03 -11.34
N PHE A 79 12.81 -0.05 -10.46
CA PHE A 79 13.21 1.32 -10.80
C PHE A 79 14.59 1.74 -10.31
N ILE A 80 15.03 1.32 -9.13
CA ILE A 80 16.32 1.79 -8.58
C ILE A 80 17.44 0.86 -9.05
N GLU A 81 17.33 -0.43 -8.77
CA GLU A 81 18.34 -1.45 -9.10
C GLU A 81 18.74 -1.51 -10.59
N PRO A 82 17.84 -1.37 -11.59
CA PRO A 82 18.24 -1.34 -12.99
C PRO A 82 18.85 0.00 -13.45
N TYR A 83 18.69 1.08 -12.68
CA TYR A 83 19.21 2.42 -13.00
C TYR A 83 20.47 2.78 -12.17
N THR A 84 20.84 1.95 -11.19
CA THR A 84 22.09 2.06 -10.42
C THR A 84 23.06 0.92 -10.79
N GLY A 85 23.96 1.16 -11.75
CA GLY A 85 25.12 0.28 -12.01
C GLY A 85 25.25 -0.27 -13.44
N ARG A 86 25.86 -1.46 -13.56
CA ARG A 86 26.36 -2.09 -14.80
C ARG A 86 25.26 -2.53 -15.80
N ASN A 87 23.99 -2.49 -15.39
CA ASN A 87 22.84 -2.88 -16.20
C ASN A 87 22.26 -1.73 -17.05
N LEU A 88 22.73 -0.49 -16.87
CA LEU A 88 22.28 0.68 -17.63
C LEU A 88 22.39 0.47 -19.15
N ALA A 89 23.48 -0.19 -19.59
CA ALA A 89 23.75 -0.47 -20.99
C ALA A 89 22.73 -1.45 -21.63
N LEU A 90 22.17 -2.38 -20.84
CA LEU A 90 21.18 -3.37 -21.27
C LEU A 90 19.75 -2.81 -21.32
N THR A 91 19.41 -1.87 -20.44
CA THR A 91 18.13 -1.15 -20.50
C THR A 91 18.12 -0.11 -21.63
N LEU A 92 19.26 0.51 -21.93
CA LEU A 92 19.41 1.50 -23.00
C LEU A 92 19.43 0.91 -24.42
N SER A 93 19.79 -0.37 -24.57
CA SER A 93 19.85 -1.08 -25.87
C SER A 93 18.50 -1.67 -26.32
N CYS A 94 17.43 -1.48 -25.53
CA CYS A 94 16.09 -1.92 -25.92
C CYS A 94 15.54 -1.06 -27.08
N PRO A 95 15.11 -1.66 -28.22
CA PRO A 95 14.63 -0.94 -29.41
C PRO A 95 13.18 -0.42 -29.28
N VAL A 96 12.61 -0.45 -28.07
CA VAL A 96 11.22 -0.08 -27.80
C VAL A 96 11.18 1.33 -27.20
N SER A 97 10.14 2.11 -27.54
CA SER A 97 9.98 3.46 -27.00
C SER A 97 9.96 3.45 -25.47
N ARG A 98 10.96 4.13 -24.89
CA ARG A 98 11.37 4.01 -23.49
C ARG A 98 10.28 4.48 -22.50
N GLY A 99 9.51 5.50 -22.88
CA GLY A 99 8.31 5.93 -22.14
C GLY A 99 7.23 4.83 -22.01
N ARG A 100 7.07 3.94 -23.00
CA ARG A 100 6.13 2.81 -22.90
C ARG A 100 6.63 1.71 -21.96
N ILE A 101 7.96 1.56 -21.82
CA ILE A 101 8.57 0.61 -20.89
C ILE A 101 8.38 1.10 -19.46
N LEU A 102 8.63 2.38 -19.20
CA LEU A 102 8.40 3.00 -17.90
C LEU A 102 6.95 2.90 -17.46
N LEU A 103 6.01 3.21 -18.36
CA LEU A 103 4.59 3.08 -18.07
C LEU A 103 4.20 1.61 -17.82
N ALA A 104 4.76 0.66 -18.57
CA ALA A 104 4.50 -0.77 -18.33
C ALA A 104 5.01 -1.24 -16.96
N LYS A 105 6.20 -0.77 -16.53
CA LYS A 105 6.76 -1.06 -15.20
C LYS A 105 5.91 -0.48 -14.08
N LEU A 106 5.47 0.77 -14.23
CA LEU A 106 4.62 1.43 -13.24
C LEU A 106 3.27 0.73 -13.12
N VAL A 107 2.63 0.44 -14.26
CA VAL A 107 1.37 -0.30 -14.30
C VAL A 107 1.53 -1.69 -13.68
N PHE A 108 2.65 -2.36 -13.92
CA PHE A 108 2.95 -3.66 -13.33
C PHE A 108 3.04 -3.60 -11.80
N VAL A 109 3.85 -2.68 -11.24
CA VAL A 109 3.99 -2.53 -9.78
C VAL A 109 2.67 -2.09 -9.14
N GLY A 110 1.96 -1.17 -9.78
CA GLY A 110 0.66 -0.68 -9.31
C GLY A 110 -0.39 -1.79 -9.26
N LEU A 111 -0.56 -2.55 -10.35
CA LEU A 111 -1.51 -3.67 -10.39
C LEU A 111 -1.15 -4.76 -9.38
N PHE A 112 0.13 -5.15 -9.32
CA PHE A 112 0.57 -6.19 -8.41
C PHE A 112 0.31 -5.81 -6.95
N THR A 113 0.64 -4.57 -6.58
CA THR A 113 0.45 -4.09 -5.21
C THR A 113 -1.04 -3.93 -4.89
N ALA A 114 -1.84 -3.35 -5.80
CA ALA A 114 -3.28 -3.18 -5.59
C ALA A 114 -4.03 -4.51 -5.46
N LEU A 115 -3.68 -5.50 -6.30
CA LEU A 115 -4.25 -6.85 -6.21
C LEU A 115 -3.83 -7.56 -4.92
N SER A 116 -2.56 -7.46 -4.53
CA SER A 116 -2.07 -8.09 -3.30
C SER A 116 -2.70 -7.45 -2.06
N TYR A 117 -2.79 -6.12 -2.02
CA TYR A 117 -3.45 -5.37 -0.95
C TYR A 117 -4.93 -5.72 -0.86
N SER A 118 -5.66 -5.67 -1.98
CA SER A 118 -7.09 -5.97 -1.99
C SER A 118 -7.38 -7.41 -1.57
N ALA A 119 -6.59 -8.39 -2.03
CA ALA A 119 -6.70 -9.76 -1.56
C ALA A 119 -6.45 -9.88 -0.05
N GLY A 120 -5.37 -9.27 0.45
CA GLY A 120 -5.06 -9.25 1.89
C GLY A 120 -6.14 -8.56 2.72
N ALA A 121 -6.67 -7.45 2.24
CA ALA A 121 -7.73 -6.69 2.89
C ALA A 121 -9.04 -7.47 2.97
N VAL A 122 -9.45 -8.14 1.87
CA VAL A 122 -10.63 -9.02 1.86
C VAL A 122 -10.45 -10.17 2.85
N ILE A 123 -9.28 -10.83 2.87
CA ILE A 123 -9.00 -11.93 3.80
C ILE A 123 -9.08 -11.43 5.25
N THR A 124 -8.39 -10.33 5.58
CA THR A 124 -8.39 -9.79 6.95
C THR A 124 -9.77 -9.35 7.39
N LEU A 125 -10.54 -8.66 6.54
CA LEU A 125 -11.92 -8.25 6.84
C LEU A 125 -12.83 -9.45 7.08
N THR A 126 -12.81 -10.44 6.17
CA THR A 126 -13.69 -11.60 6.28
C THR A 126 -13.41 -12.40 7.54
N VAL A 127 -12.13 -12.63 7.88
CA VAL A 127 -11.75 -13.32 9.10
C VAL A 127 -12.15 -12.51 10.34
N MET A 128 -11.88 -11.21 10.38
CA MET A 128 -12.23 -10.37 11.54
C MET A 128 -13.74 -10.31 11.77
N LEU A 129 -14.53 -10.14 10.71
CA LEU A 129 -15.99 -10.15 10.80
C LEU A 129 -16.51 -11.52 11.22
N LEU A 130 -15.90 -12.62 10.74
CA LEU A 130 -16.29 -13.96 11.15
C LEU A 130 -16.02 -14.19 12.64
N VAL A 131 -14.86 -13.78 13.13
CA VAL A 131 -14.50 -13.91 14.56
C VAL A 131 -15.44 -13.07 15.43
N ASP A 132 -15.76 -11.83 15.05
CA ASP A 132 -16.74 -10.99 15.75
C ASP A 132 -18.10 -11.70 15.90
N ARG A 133 -18.59 -12.32 14.81
CA ARG A 133 -19.86 -13.07 14.83
C ARG A 133 -19.82 -14.30 15.75
N LEU A 134 -18.67 -14.92 15.94
CA LEU A 134 -18.51 -16.12 16.76
C LEU A 134 -18.34 -15.81 18.25
N VAL A 135 -17.64 -14.73 18.60
CA VAL A 135 -17.33 -14.36 19.99
C VAL A 135 -18.48 -13.56 20.63
N GLY A 136 -19.25 -12.84 19.82
CA GLY A 136 -20.34 -11.97 20.26
C GLY A 136 -20.28 -10.66 19.49
N SER A 137 -21.40 -10.18 18.95
CA SER A 137 -21.38 -8.99 18.07
C SER A 137 -21.00 -7.73 18.87
N LEU A 138 -19.81 -7.16 18.65
CA LEU A 138 -19.46 -5.81 19.13
C LEU A 138 -20.33 -4.74 18.46
N GLY A 139 -20.87 -5.02 17.28
CA GLY A 139 -21.67 -4.09 16.50
C GLY A 139 -23.17 -4.20 16.74
N THR A 140 -23.81 -3.10 17.14
CA THR A 140 -25.28 -2.90 17.17
C THR A 140 -25.82 -2.19 15.91
N GLY A 141 -24.96 -1.94 14.91
CA GLY A 141 -25.30 -1.20 13.70
C GLY A 141 -26.03 -2.03 12.64
N SER A 142 -26.77 -1.35 11.76
CA SER A 142 -27.40 -2.00 10.61
C SER A 142 -26.34 -2.60 9.66
N PRO A 143 -26.58 -3.80 9.09
CA PRO A 143 -25.61 -4.45 8.21
C PRO A 143 -25.27 -3.62 6.96
N GLY A 144 -26.22 -2.81 6.47
CA GLY A 144 -26.01 -1.92 5.32
C GLY A 144 -25.06 -0.76 5.60
N GLY A 145 -25.12 -0.16 6.79
CA GLY A 145 -24.23 0.95 7.17
C GLY A 145 -22.77 0.49 7.31
N LEU A 146 -22.56 -0.71 7.86
CA LEU A 146 -21.23 -1.29 8.02
C LEU A 146 -20.58 -1.64 6.68
N LEU A 147 -21.36 -2.18 5.73
CA LEU A 147 -20.87 -2.49 4.39
C LEU A 147 -20.41 -1.24 3.63
N GLY A 148 -21.16 -0.14 3.73
CA GLY A 148 -20.77 1.16 3.13
C GLY A 148 -19.48 1.71 3.73
N GLN A 149 -19.31 1.61 5.05
CA GLN A 149 -18.09 2.05 5.72
C GLN A 149 -16.87 1.21 5.33
N VAL A 150 -17.02 -0.12 5.26
CA VAL A 150 -15.94 -1.02 4.82
C VAL A 150 -15.53 -0.72 3.38
N LEU A 151 -16.48 -0.47 2.48
CA LEU A 151 -16.18 -0.11 1.10
C LEU A 151 -15.43 1.22 1.01
N LEU A 152 -15.84 2.22 1.81
CA LEU A 152 -15.14 3.50 1.90
C LEU A 152 -13.71 3.33 2.43
N MET A 153 -13.51 2.49 3.46
CA MET A 153 -12.18 2.19 4.00
C MET A 153 -11.28 1.54 2.95
N LEU A 154 -11.79 0.57 2.19
CA LEU A 154 -11.04 -0.08 1.11
C LEU A 154 -10.68 0.89 -0.01
N ALA A 155 -11.62 1.73 -0.43
CA ALA A 155 -11.38 2.71 -1.48
C ALA A 155 -10.34 3.76 -1.06
N THR A 156 -10.44 4.25 0.17
CA THR A 156 -9.53 5.28 0.70
C THR A 156 -8.14 4.74 0.99
N SER A 157 -8.01 3.51 1.48
CA SER A 157 -6.70 2.90 1.70
C SER A 157 -5.98 2.58 0.39
N LEU A 158 -6.70 2.18 -0.68
CA LEU A 158 -6.12 2.02 -2.01
C LEU A 158 -5.59 3.33 -2.58
N THR A 159 -6.34 4.44 -2.47
CA THR A 159 -5.86 5.75 -2.92
C THR A 159 -4.67 6.22 -2.09
N GLY A 160 -4.71 5.98 -0.78
CA GLY A 160 -3.61 6.23 0.14
C GLY A 160 -2.33 5.49 -0.25
N LEU A 161 -2.43 4.19 -0.51
CA LEU A 161 -1.31 3.33 -0.92
C LEU A 161 -0.61 3.88 -2.16
N VAL A 162 -1.39 4.24 -3.18
CA VAL A 162 -0.90 4.79 -4.44
C VAL A 162 -0.21 6.13 -4.19
N GLY A 163 -0.80 7.01 -3.37
CA GLY A 163 -0.21 8.32 -3.04
C GLY A 163 1.10 8.22 -2.24
N LEU A 164 1.10 7.41 -1.18
CA LEU A 164 2.25 7.16 -0.30
C LEU A 164 3.46 6.65 -1.07
N VAL A 165 3.26 5.58 -1.84
CA VAL A 165 4.31 4.94 -2.64
C VAL A 165 4.78 5.87 -3.76
N GLY A 166 3.87 6.63 -4.38
CA GLY A 166 4.20 7.61 -5.41
C GLY A 166 5.17 8.70 -4.90
N ILE A 167 4.89 9.29 -3.74
CA ILE A 167 5.76 10.30 -3.12
C ILE A 167 7.12 9.69 -2.74
N ALA A 168 7.11 8.54 -2.07
CA ALA A 168 8.33 7.85 -1.64
C ALA A 168 9.23 7.46 -2.84
N LEU A 169 8.63 6.96 -3.93
CA LEU A 169 9.34 6.63 -5.17
C LEU A 169 10.02 7.86 -5.75
N CYS A 170 9.32 9.01 -5.83
CA CYS A 170 9.88 10.21 -6.44
C CYS A 170 11.10 10.72 -5.68
N LEU A 171 11.04 10.74 -4.36
CA LEU A 171 12.15 11.18 -3.51
C LEU A 171 13.30 10.17 -3.50
N GLY A 172 12.98 8.87 -3.39
CA GLY A 172 13.96 7.79 -3.46
C GLY A 172 14.70 7.73 -4.79
N PHE A 173 13.97 7.95 -5.90
CA PHE A 173 14.54 7.97 -7.24
C PHE A 173 15.43 9.21 -7.46
N TRP A 174 15.01 10.39 -7.00
CA TRP A 174 15.82 11.61 -7.11
C TRP A 174 17.18 11.42 -6.45
N LYS A 175 17.21 10.91 -5.22
CA LYS A 175 18.44 10.69 -4.47
C LYS A 175 19.16 9.38 -4.81
N ARG A 176 18.58 8.57 -5.70
CA ARG A 176 19.06 7.22 -6.08
C ARG A 176 19.39 6.34 -4.87
N SER A 177 18.60 6.45 -3.81
CA SER A 177 18.92 5.82 -2.54
C SER A 177 17.72 5.12 -1.90
N LEU A 178 17.97 3.88 -1.53
CA LEU A 178 16.98 3.04 -0.87
C LEU A 178 16.62 3.48 0.54
N PRO A 179 17.60 3.85 1.39
CA PRO A 179 17.29 4.25 2.77
C PRO A 179 16.35 5.46 2.82
N ILE A 180 16.47 6.40 1.88
CA ILE A 180 15.60 7.59 1.82
C ILE A 180 14.18 7.20 1.43
N MET A 181 14.00 6.27 0.49
CA MET A 181 12.68 5.79 0.07
C MET A 181 11.92 5.18 1.26
N PHE A 182 12.56 4.26 1.98
CA PHE A 182 11.95 3.62 3.16
C PHE A 182 11.74 4.61 4.30
N GLY A 183 12.71 5.48 4.58
CA GLY A 183 12.62 6.47 5.65
C GLY A 183 11.46 7.45 5.46
N VAL A 184 11.28 7.98 4.25
CA VAL A 184 10.16 8.88 3.94
C VAL A 184 8.84 8.14 4.02
N LEU A 185 8.78 6.91 3.49
CA LEU A 185 7.55 6.12 3.52
C LEU A 185 7.11 5.83 4.95
N LEU A 186 8.02 5.38 5.82
CA LEU A 186 7.74 5.11 7.23
C LEU A 186 7.27 6.37 7.98
N LEU A 187 7.87 7.53 7.71
CA LEU A 187 7.43 8.79 8.30
C LEU A 187 6.01 9.16 7.86
N LEU A 188 5.71 9.04 6.57
CA LEU A 188 4.38 9.31 6.05
C LEU A 188 3.34 8.31 6.59
N ASP A 189 3.70 7.03 6.64
CA ASP A 189 2.86 5.96 7.19
C ASP A 189 2.57 6.18 8.68
N ALA A 190 3.54 6.67 9.47
CA ALA A 190 3.32 7.01 10.88
C ALA A 190 2.34 8.18 11.03
N VAL A 191 2.48 9.22 10.21
CA VAL A 191 1.55 10.37 10.22
C VAL A 191 0.15 9.94 9.80
N VAL A 192 0.06 9.17 8.72
CA VAL A 192 -1.20 8.62 8.21
C VAL A 192 -1.83 7.72 9.26
N GLY A 193 -1.14 6.72 9.79
CA GLY A 193 -1.71 5.80 10.78
C GLY A 193 -2.28 6.51 12.01
N ASN A 194 -1.61 7.55 12.50
CA ASN A 194 -2.12 8.36 13.60
C ASN A 194 -3.38 9.16 13.21
N LEU A 195 -3.40 9.79 12.04
CA LEU A 195 -4.57 10.54 11.56
C LEU A 195 -5.75 9.61 11.25
N LEU A 196 -5.47 8.42 10.73
CA LEU A 196 -6.45 7.36 10.45
C LEU A 196 -7.11 6.86 11.74
N SER A 197 -6.52 7.04 12.92
CA SER A 197 -7.13 6.62 14.19
C SER A 197 -8.24 7.55 14.71
N LEU A 198 -8.40 8.75 14.13
CA LEU A 198 -9.28 9.78 14.68
C LEU A 198 -10.73 9.65 14.20
N SER A 199 -10.95 9.58 12.89
CA SER A 199 -12.29 9.39 12.30
C SER A 199 -12.20 8.89 10.85
N PRO A 200 -13.22 8.14 10.36
CA PRO A 200 -13.25 7.58 9.01
C PRO A 200 -13.45 8.63 7.88
N LEU A 201 -13.97 9.82 8.21
CA LEU A 201 -14.11 10.91 7.24
C LEU A 201 -12.81 11.71 7.10
N LEU A 202 -12.16 12.03 8.21
CA LEU A 202 -10.89 12.73 8.22
C LEU A 202 -9.80 11.88 7.56
N SER A 203 -9.80 10.57 7.82
CA SER A 203 -8.92 9.63 7.12
C SER A 203 -9.07 9.70 5.61
N ALA A 204 -10.30 9.67 5.11
CA ALA A 204 -10.59 9.74 3.68
C ALA A 204 -10.04 11.03 3.06
N LEU A 205 -10.23 12.17 3.73
CA LEU A 205 -9.73 13.47 3.26
C LEU A 205 -8.20 13.53 3.24
N VAL A 206 -7.53 13.06 4.29
CA VAL A 206 -6.06 13.06 4.36
C VAL A 206 -5.46 12.18 3.27
N LEU A 207 -5.97 10.96 3.09
CA LEU A 207 -5.48 10.05 2.05
C LEU A 207 -5.74 10.60 0.63
N LEU A 208 -6.87 11.29 0.43
CA LEU A 208 -7.17 11.97 -0.83
C LEU A 208 -6.17 13.12 -1.09
N ILE A 209 -5.84 13.93 -0.08
CA ILE A 209 -4.86 15.02 -0.21
C ILE A 209 -3.48 14.44 -0.56
N ILE A 210 -3.06 13.36 0.11
CA ILE A 210 -1.79 12.67 -0.18
C ILE A 210 -1.78 12.13 -1.62
N PHE A 211 -2.89 11.54 -2.06
CA PHE A 211 -3.03 11.09 -3.44
C PHE A 211 -2.90 12.26 -4.43
N LEU A 212 -3.59 13.38 -4.20
CA LEU A 212 -3.48 14.57 -5.06
C LEU A 212 -2.06 15.15 -5.06
N ALA A 213 -1.38 15.17 -3.92
CA ALA A 213 0.01 15.61 -3.79
C ALA A 213 1.01 14.68 -4.51
N SER A 214 0.66 13.40 -4.70
CA SER A 214 1.49 12.44 -5.45
C SER A 214 1.47 12.66 -6.97
N LEU A 215 0.41 13.27 -7.52
CA LEU A 215 0.29 13.54 -8.96
C LEU A 215 1.42 14.44 -9.53
N PRO A 216 1.76 15.59 -8.92
CA PRO A 216 2.89 16.40 -9.38
C PRO A 216 4.24 15.70 -9.16
N ALA A 217 4.37 14.89 -8.10
CA ALA A 217 5.56 14.07 -7.90
C ALA A 217 5.74 13.08 -9.06
N TRP A 218 4.65 12.41 -9.47
CA TRP A 218 4.63 11.53 -10.63
C TRP A 218 5.00 12.23 -11.93
N TRP A 219 4.45 13.42 -12.14
CA TRP A 219 4.77 14.20 -13.32
C TRP A 219 6.24 14.61 -13.37
N LEU A 220 6.82 14.92 -12.21
CA LEU A 220 8.24 15.23 -12.08
C LEU A 220 9.12 14.00 -12.37
N LEU A 221 8.75 12.83 -11.84
CA LEU A 221 9.43 11.56 -12.12
C LEU A 221 9.40 11.23 -13.62
N HIS A 222 8.24 11.41 -14.27
CA HIS A 222 8.12 11.24 -15.72
C HIS A 222 9.06 12.19 -16.48
N ARG A 223 9.15 13.46 -16.06
CA ARG A 223 10.07 14.44 -16.67
C ARG A 223 11.55 14.10 -16.46
N THR A 224 11.95 13.68 -15.26
CA THR A 224 13.36 13.36 -14.97
C THR A 224 13.81 12.12 -15.72
N LEU A 225 12.95 11.11 -15.84
CA LEU A 225 13.21 9.92 -16.63
C LEU A 225 13.38 10.24 -18.13
N MET A 226 12.52 11.08 -18.69
CA MET A 226 12.66 11.52 -20.09
C MET A 226 13.97 12.29 -20.34
N LYS A 227 14.48 13.06 -19.36
CA LYS A 227 15.74 13.81 -19.48
C LYS A 227 16.99 12.93 -19.40
N ILE A 228 16.97 11.87 -18.59
CA ILE A 228 18.13 10.95 -18.45
C ILE A 228 18.29 10.08 -19.72
N GLU A 229 17.22 9.91 -20.49
CA GLU A 229 17.17 9.03 -21.66
C GLU A 229 17.44 9.72 -23.01
N LEU A 230 17.75 11.04 -23.01
CA LEU A 230 18.16 11.85 -24.16
C LEU A 230 19.63 12.32 -24.02
N PRO A 231 20.62 11.56 -24.50
CA PRO A 231 21.83 12.11 -25.09
C PRO A 231 21.65 12.37 -26.60
#